data_AF-A0A1X7SIK1-F1
#
_entry.id   AF-A0A1X7SIK1-F1
#
_cell.length_a   1.000
_cell.length_b   1.000
_cell.length_c   1.000
_cell.angle_alpha   90.00
_cell.angle_beta   90.00
_cell.angle_gamma   90.00
#
_symmetry.space_group_name_H-M   'P 1'
#
loop_
_entity.id
_entity.type
_entity.pdbx_description
1 polymer ?
#
loop_
_entity_poly.entity_id
_entity_poly.type
_entity_poly.pdbx_seq_one_letter_code
_entity_poly.pdbx_strand_id
1 'polypeptide(L)'
;MLVAAANSALEMENANSAATSGSCLIDNHSDRDDEASSRKMKSLALLCKRFLQVAEDEIGPGKEFSLEMIANSLGINRRRIYDIINVMEALEMISKQSKNWYQWHGQSNLVATLAKLK
;
A
#
# COMPACT_ATOMS: atom_id res chain seq x y z
N MET A 1 0.26 17.86 25.86
CA MET A 1 0.51 16.87 26.92
C MET A 1 0.84 15.54 26.24
N LEU A 2 2.13 15.27 25.99
CA LEU A 2 2.56 13.95 25.53
C LEU A 2 2.90 13.12 26.76
N VAL A 3 2.37 11.91 26.84
CA VAL A 3 2.86 10.87 27.76
C VAL A 3 3.81 9.99 26.95
N ALA A 4 4.98 9.68 27.51
CA ALA A 4 6.01 8.89 26.86
C ALA A 4 6.31 7.60 27.65
N ALA A 5 6.73 6.58 26.91
CA ALA A 5 7.51 5.41 27.33
C ALA A 5 7.05 4.59 28.56
N ALA A 6 6.51 3.39 28.27
CA ALA A 6 6.76 2.18 29.05
C ALA A 6 6.51 0.93 28.18
N ASN A 7 7.53 0.46 27.45
CA ASN A 7 7.52 -0.84 26.74
C ASN A 7 8.62 -1.73 27.30
N SER A 8 8.30 -2.99 27.64
CA SER A 8 9.24 -3.95 28.25
C SER A 8 8.97 -5.37 27.76
N ALA A 9 9.99 -6.05 27.22
CA ALA A 9 10.07 -7.51 26.95
C ALA A 9 9.05 -8.09 25.92
N LEU A 10 9.33 -9.17 25.17
CA LEU A 10 10.55 -9.98 24.93
C LEU A 10 10.46 -10.61 23.49
N GLU A 11 11.47 -11.38 23.06
CA GLU A 11 11.65 -11.85 21.66
C GLU A 11 11.30 -13.34 21.38
N MET A 12 11.47 -13.78 20.11
CA MET A 12 11.47 -15.18 19.58
C MET A 12 10.06 -15.83 19.40
N GLU A 13 9.73 -16.70 18.42
CA GLU A 13 10.37 -17.32 17.22
C GLU A 13 9.24 -17.99 16.35
N ASN A 14 9.32 -18.54 15.11
CA ASN A 14 10.32 -18.66 14.00
C ASN A 14 9.59 -19.10 12.66
N ALA A 15 10.37 -19.31 11.58
CA ALA A 15 10.21 -20.28 10.47
C ALA A 15 9.12 -20.17 9.35
N ASN A 16 9.58 -19.85 8.12
CA ASN A 16 9.47 -20.62 6.85
C ASN A 16 8.20 -21.44 6.49
N SER A 17 7.65 -21.47 5.26
CA SER A 17 7.90 -20.86 3.92
C SER A 17 6.61 -21.10 3.03
N ALA A 18 6.50 -21.01 1.69
CA ALA A 18 7.39 -20.78 0.53
C ALA A 18 6.61 -20.38 -0.75
N ALA A 19 7.29 -19.74 -1.73
CA ALA A 19 6.96 -19.69 -3.18
C ALA A 19 5.66 -18.93 -3.61
N THR A 20 5.51 -18.34 -4.81
CA THR A 20 6.41 -18.23 -5.98
C THR A 20 6.09 -17.01 -6.89
N SER A 21 7.04 -16.62 -7.75
CA SER A 21 6.90 -15.70 -8.92
C SER A 21 6.25 -14.31 -8.76
N GLY A 22 7.08 -13.26 -8.68
CA GLY A 22 6.65 -11.86 -8.85
C GLY A 22 7.80 -10.85 -9.02
N SER A 23 9.02 -11.30 -9.38
CA SER A 23 10.22 -10.46 -9.33
C SER A 23 10.31 -9.50 -10.53
N CYS A 24 10.04 -8.22 -10.29
CA CYS A 24 10.52 -7.16 -11.18
C CYS A 24 11.97 -6.83 -10.85
N LEU A 25 12.90 -7.37 -11.65
CA LEU A 25 14.32 -7.02 -11.60
C LEU A 25 14.49 -5.51 -11.76
N ILE A 26 15.33 -4.90 -10.93
CA ILE A 26 15.88 -3.56 -11.15
C ILE A 26 17.38 -3.76 -11.27
N ASP A 27 17.93 -3.45 -12.44
CA ASP A 27 19.33 -3.70 -12.75
C ASP A 27 20.27 -2.71 -12.04
N ASN A 28 21.50 -3.13 -11.79
CA ASN A 28 22.45 -2.42 -10.94
C ASN A 28 23.39 -1.52 -11.75
N HIS A 29 23.55 -0.25 -11.37
CA HIS A 29 24.90 0.34 -11.23
C HIS A 29 24.92 1.66 -10.43
N SER A 30 25.64 1.67 -9.29
CA SER A 30 26.63 2.68 -8.86
C SER A 30 26.70 2.82 -7.32
N ASP A 31 27.84 2.44 -6.75
CA ASP A 31 28.08 2.32 -5.30
C ASP A 31 28.37 3.66 -4.61
N ARG A 32 27.45 4.64 -4.73
CA ARG A 32 27.55 5.97 -4.08
C ARG A 32 26.23 6.58 -3.61
N ASP A 33 25.12 5.83 -3.63
CA ASP A 33 23.76 6.41 -3.71
C ASP A 33 22.75 5.89 -2.65
N ASP A 34 23.22 5.35 -1.51
CA ASP A 34 22.39 4.74 -0.46
C ASP A 34 21.24 5.64 0.04
N GLU A 35 21.53 6.93 0.23
CA GLU A 35 20.56 7.94 0.72
C GLU A 35 19.58 8.41 -0.38
N ALA A 36 19.87 8.13 -1.65
CA ALA A 36 18.93 8.27 -2.75
C ALA A 36 18.02 7.03 -2.88
N SER A 37 18.58 5.83 -2.64
CA SER A 37 17.84 4.57 -2.58
C SER A 37 16.77 4.59 -1.48
N SER A 38 17.17 4.99 -0.26
CA SER A 38 16.30 5.19 0.91
C SER A 38 15.02 5.99 0.61
N ARG A 39 15.14 7.05 -0.20
CA ARG A 39 13.98 7.87 -0.63
C ARG A 39 13.12 7.20 -1.70
N LYS A 40 13.71 6.52 -2.70
CA LYS A 40 12.95 5.75 -3.70
C LYS A 40 12.06 4.68 -3.05
N MET A 41 12.59 4.00 -2.03
CA MET A 41 11.91 2.94 -1.26
C MET A 41 10.69 3.40 -0.43
N LYS A 42 10.42 4.70 -0.33
CA LYS A 42 9.27 5.28 0.40
C LYS A 42 8.42 6.22 -0.47
N SER A 43 8.62 6.19 -1.79
CA SER A 43 7.88 7.00 -2.76
C SER A 43 6.40 6.60 -2.86
N LEU A 44 5.51 7.58 -3.10
CA LEU A 44 4.06 7.32 -3.23
C LEU A 44 3.76 6.29 -4.34
N ALA A 45 4.48 6.32 -5.46
CA ALA A 45 4.34 5.35 -6.54
C ALA A 45 4.58 3.90 -6.08
N LEU A 46 5.60 3.66 -5.24
CA LEU A 46 5.87 2.34 -4.66
C LEU A 46 4.79 1.93 -3.64
N LEU A 47 4.27 2.89 -2.87
CA LEU A 47 3.17 2.61 -1.94
C LEU A 47 1.86 2.27 -2.67
N CYS A 48 1.54 2.97 -3.77
CA CYS A 48 0.43 2.62 -4.64
C CYS A 48 0.62 1.24 -5.29
N LYS A 49 1.84 0.90 -5.76
CA LYS A 49 2.13 -0.45 -6.29
C LYS A 49 1.88 -1.54 -5.25
N ARG A 50 2.40 -1.38 -4.02
CA ARG A 50 2.18 -2.34 -2.92
C ARG A 50 0.71 -2.40 -2.50
N PHE A 51 0.00 -1.27 -2.51
CA PHE A 51 -1.44 -1.24 -2.24
C PHE A 51 -2.23 -2.09 -3.23
N LEU A 52 -1.91 -2.01 -4.54
CA LEU A 52 -2.58 -2.82 -5.56
C LEU A 52 -2.41 -4.32 -5.30
N GLN A 53 -1.20 -4.75 -4.92
CA GLN A 53 -0.92 -6.14 -4.54
C GLN A 53 -1.79 -6.57 -3.34
N VAL A 54 -1.77 -5.82 -2.23
CA VAL A 54 -2.63 -6.07 -1.05
C VAL A 54 -4.13 -6.09 -1.42
N ALA A 55 -4.58 -5.19 -2.30
CA ALA A 55 -5.98 -5.10 -2.71
C ALA A 55 -6.42 -6.27 -3.62
N GLU A 56 -5.51 -6.82 -4.42
CA GLU A 56 -5.76 -7.98 -5.28
C GLU A 56 -5.65 -9.31 -4.50
N ASP A 57 -4.64 -9.43 -3.61
CA ASP A 57 -4.34 -10.64 -2.84
C ASP A 57 -5.24 -10.82 -1.59
N GLU A 58 -5.37 -9.78 -0.74
CA GLU A 58 -6.10 -9.88 0.56
C GLU A 58 -7.59 -9.54 0.42
N ILE A 59 -7.92 -8.53 -0.40
CA ILE A 59 -9.26 -7.92 -0.42
C ILE A 59 -10.13 -8.48 -1.54
N GLY A 60 -9.72 -8.36 -2.79
CA GLY A 60 -10.50 -8.80 -3.96
C GLY A 60 -11.71 -7.90 -4.29
N PRO A 61 -12.16 -7.89 -5.55
CA PRO A 61 -13.11 -6.89 -6.05
C PRO A 61 -14.49 -6.99 -5.38
N GLY A 62 -15.10 -5.83 -5.15
CA GLY A 62 -16.40 -5.65 -4.50
C GLY A 62 -16.35 -5.68 -2.97
N LYS A 63 -15.23 -6.02 -2.32
CA LYS A 63 -15.14 -6.08 -0.85
C LYS A 63 -14.76 -4.74 -0.21
N GLU A 64 -15.19 -4.59 1.05
CA GLU A 64 -14.80 -3.47 1.91
C GLU A 64 -13.51 -3.76 2.69
N PHE A 65 -12.76 -2.71 2.99
CA PHE A 65 -11.54 -2.74 3.79
C PHE A 65 -11.44 -1.50 4.70
N SER A 66 -10.66 -1.61 5.77
CA SER A 66 -10.47 -0.53 6.74
C SER A 66 -9.12 0.19 6.54
N LEU A 67 -9.06 1.47 6.93
CA LEU A 67 -7.82 2.25 6.92
C LEU A 67 -6.70 1.67 7.80
N GLU A 68 -7.07 0.89 8.82
CA GLU A 68 -6.12 0.31 9.78
C GLU A 68 -5.56 -1.02 9.24
N MET A 69 -6.37 -1.81 8.54
CA MET A 69 -5.90 -2.98 7.78
C MET A 69 -4.80 -2.57 6.78
N ILE A 70 -5.07 -1.61 5.90
CA ILE A 70 -4.09 -1.15 4.89
C ILE A 70 -2.85 -0.52 5.53
N ALA A 71 -2.99 0.22 6.63
CA ALA A 71 -1.85 0.79 7.35
C ALA A 71 -0.92 -0.31 7.91
N ASN A 72 -1.50 -1.42 8.38
CA ASN A 72 -0.77 -2.56 8.89
C ASN A 72 -0.15 -3.39 7.75
N SER A 73 -0.92 -3.82 6.74
CA SER A 73 -0.41 -4.64 5.62
C SER A 73 0.69 -3.93 4.81
N LEU A 74 0.66 -2.59 4.71
CA LEU A 74 1.71 -1.81 4.05
C LEU A 74 2.84 -1.34 4.99
N GLY A 75 2.65 -1.42 6.32
CA GLY A 75 3.60 -0.91 7.32
C GLY A 75 3.81 0.62 7.27
N ILE A 76 2.76 1.41 7.03
CA ILE A 76 2.87 2.87 6.83
C ILE A 76 1.91 3.70 7.70
N ASN A 77 2.40 4.86 8.13
CA ASN A 77 1.63 5.84 8.89
C ASN A 77 0.39 6.33 8.12
N ARG A 78 -0.76 6.40 8.81
CA ARG A 78 -2.08 6.85 8.28
C ARG A 78 -2.03 8.02 7.29
N ARG A 79 -1.14 9.01 7.51
CA ARG A 79 -0.99 10.16 6.58
C ARG A 79 -0.79 9.72 5.13
N ARG A 80 -0.02 8.65 4.86
CA ARG A 80 0.24 8.14 3.51
C ARG A 80 -0.93 7.36 2.92
N ILE A 81 -1.77 6.74 3.75
CA ILE A 81 -2.98 6.04 3.31
C ILE A 81 -3.91 7.01 2.57
N TYR A 82 -4.08 8.24 3.08
CA TYR A 82 -4.89 9.26 2.40
C TYR A 82 -4.34 9.66 1.03
N ASP A 83 -3.01 9.70 0.84
CA ASP A 83 -2.43 10.01 -0.49
C ASP A 83 -2.71 8.87 -1.50
N ILE A 84 -2.67 7.61 -1.05
CA ILE A 84 -2.99 6.44 -1.88
C ILE A 84 -4.49 6.41 -2.23
N ILE A 85 -5.35 6.58 -1.22
CA ILE A 85 -6.81 6.58 -1.39
C ILE A 85 -7.25 7.67 -2.36
N ASN A 86 -6.75 8.90 -2.23
CA ASN A 86 -7.08 10.00 -3.14
C ASN A 86 -6.72 9.67 -4.61
N VAL A 87 -5.60 8.98 -4.86
CA VAL A 87 -5.20 8.55 -6.21
C VAL A 87 -6.13 7.46 -6.75
N MET A 88 -6.51 6.49 -5.93
CA MET A 88 -7.36 5.36 -6.35
C MET A 88 -8.84 5.76 -6.50
N GLU A 89 -9.31 6.72 -5.72
CA GLU A 89 -10.64 7.34 -5.83
C GLU A 89 -10.75 8.18 -7.12
N ALA A 90 -9.69 8.93 -7.47
CA ALA A 90 -9.60 9.67 -8.75
C ALA A 90 -9.54 8.77 -10.01
N LEU A 91 -9.29 7.46 -9.84
CA LEU A 91 -9.32 6.46 -10.91
C LEU A 91 -10.62 5.61 -10.91
N GLU A 92 -11.60 5.96 -10.07
CA GLU A 92 -12.86 5.22 -9.82
C GLU A 92 -12.63 3.75 -9.36
N MET A 93 -11.43 3.40 -8.90
CA MET A 93 -11.06 2.04 -8.45
C MET A 93 -11.41 1.78 -6.98
N ILE A 94 -11.63 2.84 -6.20
CA ILE A 94 -12.07 2.79 -4.79
C ILE A 94 -13.21 3.78 -4.59
N SER A 95 -14.19 3.43 -3.74
CA SER A 95 -15.14 4.41 -3.19
C SER A 95 -15.13 4.39 -1.67
N LYS A 96 -15.37 5.55 -1.07
CA LYS A 96 -15.62 5.68 0.37
C LYS A 96 -17.02 5.17 0.73
N GLN A 97 -17.11 4.30 1.74
CA GLN A 97 -18.39 3.77 2.22
C GLN A 97 -18.80 4.39 3.56
N SER A 98 -17.88 4.44 4.54
CA SER A 98 -18.18 5.08 5.83
C SER A 98 -16.92 5.65 6.51
N LYS A 99 -16.99 5.96 7.81
CA LYS A 99 -15.84 6.47 8.56
C LYS A 99 -14.81 5.36 8.76
N ASN A 100 -13.62 5.53 8.18
CA ASN A 100 -12.52 4.55 8.11
C ASN A 100 -12.74 3.35 7.15
N TRP A 101 -13.87 3.27 6.43
CA TRP A 101 -14.19 2.13 5.55
C TRP A 101 -14.39 2.55 4.08
N TYR A 102 -13.79 1.76 3.19
CA TYR A 102 -13.75 1.97 1.75
C TYR A 102 -13.98 0.64 1.04
N GLN A 103 -14.49 0.68 -0.19
CA GLN A 103 -14.72 -0.49 -1.03
C GLN A 103 -13.73 -0.49 -2.19
N TRP A 104 -13.15 -1.66 -2.48
CA TRP A 104 -12.27 -1.89 -3.63
C TRP A 104 -13.09 -2.44 -4.79
N HIS A 105 -13.07 -1.75 -5.94
CA HIS A 105 -13.82 -2.15 -7.15
C HIS A 105 -12.98 -2.99 -8.12
N GLY A 106 -11.66 -3.00 -7.93
CA GLY A 106 -10.71 -3.56 -8.90
C GLY A 106 -10.41 -2.60 -10.05
N GLN A 107 -9.75 -3.12 -11.08
CA GLN A 107 -9.29 -2.33 -12.24
C GLN A 107 -10.37 -2.12 -13.32
N SER A 108 -11.59 -2.61 -13.14
CA SER A 108 -12.69 -2.60 -14.13
C SER A 108 -13.07 -1.19 -14.59
N ASN A 109 -13.16 -0.23 -13.67
CA ASN A 109 -13.54 1.15 -13.96
C ASN A 109 -12.41 1.96 -14.63
N LEU A 110 -11.15 1.51 -14.54
CA LEU A 110 -9.98 2.28 -14.95
C LEU A 110 -10.02 2.66 -16.45
N VAL A 111 -10.36 1.72 -17.32
CA VAL A 111 -10.43 1.96 -18.77
C VAL A 111 -11.51 2.99 -19.12
N ALA A 112 -12.68 2.90 -18.46
CA ALA A 112 -13.76 3.87 -18.64
C ALA A 112 -13.39 5.25 -18.07
N THR A 113 -12.68 5.30 -16.95
CA THR A 113 -12.23 6.56 -16.32
C THR A 113 -11.22 7.28 -17.20
N LEU A 114 -10.19 6.57 -17.67
CA LEU A 114 -9.19 7.12 -18.59
C LEU A 114 -9.82 7.59 -19.91
N ALA A 115 -10.86 6.92 -20.41
CA ALA A 115 -11.57 7.35 -21.61
C ALA A 115 -12.40 8.65 -21.45
N LYS A 116 -12.78 9.02 -20.20
CA LYS A 116 -13.42 10.31 -19.87
C LYS A 116 -12.40 11.46 -19.81
N LEU A 117 -11.15 11.18 -19.49
CA LEU A 117 -10.08 12.15 -19.31
C LEU A 117 -9.43 12.49 -20.66
N LYS A 118 -9.98 13.51 -21.34
CA LYS A 118 -9.50 14.06 -22.62
C LYS A 118 -9.27 15.57 -22.52
#